data_AF-A0A2T2T8G8-F1
#
_entry.id   AF-A0A2T2T8G8-F1
#
_cell.length_a   1.000
_cell.length_b   1.000
_cell.length_c   1.000
_cell.angle_alpha   90.00
_cell.angle_beta   90.00
_cell.angle_gamma   90.00
#
_symmetry.space_group_name_H-M   'P 1'
#
loop_
_entity.id
_entity.type
_entity.pdbx_description
1 polymer ?
#
loop_
_entity_poly.entity_id
_entity_poly.type
_entity_poly.pdbx_seq_one_letter_code
_entity_poly.pdbx_strand_id
1 'polypeptide(L)'
;MALVGVLALPPRAQAQTEWRQTFQVITPIQQNSAAGALRDSIVNVALRRDLALRRSPDDESPQPMSQIEEKLLSQGLDFTSANRLFIRYRFRAERGQLERSIRDLYFIYRPEGAQGNDLSIMQIDMEQTPALARLLKNSGMQMRTNQANFKPFREQLMFHKLPESQLVSLGGDVIRNAEKAEAERQRLLRAVQHFLY
;
A
#
# COMPACT_ATOMS: atom_id res chain seq x y z
N MET A 1 -32.76 5.47 -60.82
CA MET A 1 -32.27 4.57 -59.75
C MET A 1 -30.77 4.39 -59.92
N ALA A 2 -29.97 5.00 -59.04
CA ALA A 2 -28.57 4.64 -58.81
C ALA A 2 -28.19 5.15 -57.42
N LEU A 3 -28.25 4.25 -56.43
CA LEU A 3 -27.71 4.44 -55.08
C LEU A 3 -26.19 4.23 -55.15
N VAL A 4 -25.40 5.26 -54.83
CA VAL A 4 -23.98 5.10 -54.51
C VAL A 4 -23.81 5.57 -53.07
N GLY A 5 -23.85 4.60 -52.16
CA GLY A 5 -23.58 4.79 -50.74
C GLY A 5 -22.10 5.08 -50.52
N VAL A 6 -21.79 6.24 -49.98
CA VAL A 6 -20.46 6.55 -49.46
C VAL A 6 -20.27 5.80 -48.16
N LEU A 7 -19.36 4.82 -48.17
CA LEU A 7 -18.88 4.10 -47.00
C LEU A 7 -18.25 5.09 -46.01
N ALA A 8 -18.94 5.38 -44.91
CA ALA A 8 -18.37 6.00 -43.74
C ALA A 8 -17.38 5.00 -43.08
N LEU A 9 -16.08 5.23 -43.25
CA LEU A 9 -15.07 4.59 -42.41
C LEU A 9 -15.28 5.08 -40.97
N PRO A 10 -15.46 4.19 -39.98
CA PRO A 10 -15.51 4.62 -38.58
C PRO A 10 -14.12 5.14 -38.20
N PRO A 11 -14.02 6.26 -37.46
CA PRO A 11 -12.75 6.72 -36.93
C PRO A 11 -12.19 5.61 -36.02
N ARG A 12 -10.96 5.16 -36.31
CA ARG A 12 -10.18 4.34 -35.40
C ARG A 12 -9.96 5.17 -34.14
N ALA A 13 -10.83 5.01 -33.15
CA ALA A 13 -10.52 5.38 -31.78
C ALA A 13 -9.28 4.57 -31.40
N GLN A 14 -8.11 5.18 -31.45
CA GLN A 14 -6.95 4.74 -30.70
C GLN A 14 -7.33 4.93 -29.23
N ALA A 15 -8.14 4.03 -28.70
CA ALA A 15 -8.27 3.82 -27.28
C ALA A 15 -6.90 3.32 -26.84
N GLN A 16 -6.02 4.26 -26.51
CA GLN A 16 -4.77 3.96 -25.87
C GLN A 16 -5.15 3.43 -24.49
N THR A 17 -5.24 2.11 -24.36
CA THR A 17 -5.82 1.43 -23.20
C THR A 17 -5.10 1.88 -21.93
N GLU A 18 -5.75 2.73 -21.15
CA GLU A 18 -5.30 3.09 -19.80
C GLU A 18 -5.47 1.84 -18.92
N TRP A 19 -4.37 1.27 -18.47
CA TRP A 19 -4.43 0.17 -17.51
C TRP A 19 -4.42 0.77 -16.10
N ARG A 20 -5.44 0.48 -15.30
CA ARG A 20 -5.52 0.95 -13.91
C ARG A 20 -5.84 -0.23 -12.99
N GLN A 21 -5.05 -0.35 -11.93
CA GLN A 21 -5.22 -1.42 -10.96
C GLN A 21 -5.06 -0.90 -9.54
N THR A 22 -6.09 -1.12 -8.73
CA THR A 22 -6.03 -0.95 -7.27
C THR A 22 -5.98 -2.32 -6.63
N PHE A 23 -5.10 -2.49 -5.66
CA PHE A 23 -4.97 -3.74 -4.93
C PHE A 23 -4.37 -3.51 -3.55
N GLN A 24 -4.54 -4.47 -2.65
CA GLN A 24 -4.04 -4.40 -1.30
C GLN A 24 -3.30 -5.69 -0.96
N VAL A 25 -2.15 -5.53 -0.32
CA VAL A 25 -1.39 -6.66 0.23
C VAL A 25 -1.26 -6.52 1.73
N ILE A 26 -1.06 -7.65 2.40
CA ILE A 26 -0.62 -7.72 3.79
C ILE A 26 0.81 -8.25 3.82
N THR A 27 1.68 -7.66 4.63
CA THR A 27 3.08 -8.08 4.80
C THR A 27 3.45 -8.15 6.28
N PRO A 28 4.27 -9.13 6.71
CA PRO A 28 4.80 -9.16 8.07
C PRO A 28 5.71 -7.97 8.35
N ILE A 29 5.62 -7.43 9.57
CA ILE A 29 6.56 -6.44 10.08
C ILE A 29 7.65 -7.20 10.83
N GLN A 30 8.78 -7.42 10.18
CA GLN A 30 9.93 -8.06 10.78
C GLN A 30 10.88 -7.04 11.40
N GLN A 31 11.66 -7.48 12.39
CA GLN A 31 12.75 -6.67 12.93
C GLN A 31 13.78 -6.36 11.82
N ASN A 32 14.25 -5.11 11.77
CA ASN A 32 15.19 -4.63 10.74
C ASN A 32 14.67 -4.68 9.28
N SER A 33 13.35 -4.72 9.08
CA SER A 33 12.72 -4.60 7.76
C SER A 33 12.33 -3.15 7.43
N ALA A 34 12.15 -2.86 6.14
CA ALA A 34 11.63 -1.57 5.68
C ALA A 34 10.25 -1.24 6.28
N ALA A 35 9.40 -2.25 6.50
CA ALA A 35 8.09 -2.07 7.13
C ALA A 35 8.22 -1.69 8.62
N GLY A 36 9.14 -2.31 9.35
CA GLY A 36 9.43 -1.97 10.75
C GLY A 36 10.04 -0.58 10.89
N ALA A 37 11.07 -0.28 10.11
CA ALA A 37 11.69 1.04 10.10
C ALA A 37 10.71 2.15 9.67
N LEU A 38 9.80 1.87 8.73
CA LEU A 38 8.75 2.80 8.35
C LEU A 38 7.80 3.06 9.52
N ARG A 39 7.29 2.00 10.19
CA ARG A 39 6.40 2.13 11.35
C ARG A 39 7.00 3.09 12.38
N ASP A 40 8.24 2.83 12.78
CA ASP A 40 8.93 3.61 13.81
C ASP A 40 9.15 5.06 13.34
N SER A 41 9.46 5.26 12.06
CA SER A 41 9.60 6.59 11.46
C SER A 41 8.28 7.36 11.42
N ILE A 42 7.16 6.69 11.09
CA ILE A 42 5.83 7.28 11.08
C ILE A 42 5.44 7.73 12.49
N VAL A 43 5.58 6.83 13.48
CA VAL A 43 5.25 7.14 14.88
C VAL A 43 6.05 8.34 15.37
N ASN A 44 7.37 8.34 15.13
CA ASN A 44 8.23 9.44 15.52
C ASN A 44 7.83 10.78 14.85
N VAL A 45 7.55 10.77 13.54
CA VAL A 45 7.11 11.99 12.83
C VAL A 45 5.74 12.45 13.29
N ALA A 46 4.81 11.52 13.52
CA ALA A 46 3.46 11.82 13.95
C ALA A 46 3.43 12.44 15.35
N LEU A 47 4.20 11.89 16.30
CA LEU A 47 4.33 12.45 17.65
C LEU A 47 5.01 13.81 17.64
N ARG A 48 6.14 13.96 16.92
CA ARG A 48 6.88 15.24 16.86
C ARG A 48 6.10 16.39 16.22
N ARG A 49 5.16 16.06 15.33
CA ARG A 49 4.37 17.04 14.58
C ARG A 49 2.92 17.13 15.07
N ASP A 50 2.60 16.43 16.15
CA ASP A 50 1.24 16.34 16.72
C ASP A 50 0.18 16.06 15.65
N LEU A 51 0.44 15.04 14.81
CA LEU A 51 -0.48 14.69 13.74
C LEU A 51 -1.72 13.99 14.31
N ALA A 52 -2.88 14.27 13.72
CA ALA A 52 -4.08 13.46 13.91
C ALA A 52 -4.11 12.34 12.86
N LEU A 53 -4.26 11.10 13.29
CA LEU A 53 -4.34 9.91 12.44
C LEU A 53 -5.61 9.11 12.78
N ARG A 54 -5.97 8.15 11.94
CA ARG A 54 -7.03 7.19 12.29
C ARG A 54 -6.42 5.98 12.97
N ARG A 55 -7.17 5.32 13.85
CA ARG A 55 -6.78 4.02 14.41
C ARG A 55 -7.15 2.89 13.45
N SER A 56 -8.33 2.96 12.86
CA SER A 56 -8.92 1.99 11.93
C SER A 56 -9.35 2.65 10.61
N PRO A 57 -9.39 1.93 9.47
CA PRO A 57 -10.04 2.41 8.25
C PRO A 57 -11.51 2.81 8.43
N ASP A 58 -12.19 2.22 9.43
CA ASP A 58 -13.61 2.47 9.72
C ASP A 58 -13.84 3.69 10.62
N ASP A 59 -12.78 4.30 11.15
CA ASP A 59 -12.91 5.51 11.96
C ASP A 59 -13.35 6.69 11.08
N GLU A 60 -14.44 7.37 11.47
CA GLU A 60 -14.99 8.49 10.72
C GLU A 60 -13.98 9.64 10.57
N SER A 61 -13.26 9.97 11.65
CA SER A 61 -12.36 11.13 11.72
C SER A 61 -11.00 10.78 12.33
N PRO A 62 -9.93 11.46 11.90
CA PRO A 62 -8.63 11.37 12.57
C PRO A 62 -8.70 11.88 14.01
N GLN A 63 -7.93 11.25 14.89
CA GLN A 63 -7.79 11.57 16.30
C GLN A 63 -6.32 11.91 16.61
N PRO A 64 -6.06 12.76 17.62
CA PRO A 64 -4.70 12.99 18.10
C PRO A 64 -4.00 11.68 18.45
N MET A 65 -2.70 11.59 18.15
CA MET A 65 -1.89 10.40 18.43
C MET A 65 -1.96 9.97 19.90
N SER A 66 -2.01 10.93 20.84
CA SER A 66 -2.14 10.65 22.28
C SER A 66 -3.44 9.91 22.62
N GLN A 67 -4.57 10.26 22.00
CA GLN A 67 -5.84 9.57 22.21
C GLN A 67 -5.83 8.16 21.65
N ILE A 68 -5.15 7.94 20.51
CA ILE A 68 -4.96 6.59 19.97
C ILE A 68 -4.07 5.78 20.91
N GLU A 69 -2.99 6.38 21.41
CA GLU A 69 -2.06 5.74 22.34
C GLU A 69 -2.74 5.28 23.63
N GLU A 70 -3.52 6.14 24.28
CA GLU A 70 -4.30 5.78 25.47
C GLU A 70 -5.23 4.57 25.21
N LYS A 71 -5.88 4.54 24.05
CA LYS A 71 -6.76 3.43 23.64
C LYS A 71 -6.00 2.15 23.29
N LEU A 72 -4.73 2.24 22.89
CA LEU A 72 -3.87 1.09 22.67
C LEU A 72 -3.36 0.55 24.01
N LEU A 73 -2.91 1.42 24.90
CA LEU A 73 -2.39 1.07 26.21
C LEU A 73 -3.45 0.37 27.08
N SER A 74 -4.72 0.80 27.00
CA SER A 74 -5.82 0.11 27.68
C SER A 74 -6.06 -1.32 27.19
N GLN A 75 -5.50 -1.69 26.03
CA GLN A 75 -5.54 -3.02 25.45
C GLN A 75 -4.20 -3.77 25.59
N GLY A 76 -3.24 -3.20 26.33
CA GLY A 76 -1.90 -3.75 26.48
C GLY A 76 -1.05 -3.66 25.20
N LEU A 77 -1.39 -2.71 24.31
CA LEU A 77 -0.70 -2.47 23.05
C LEU A 77 -0.09 -1.07 23.01
N ASP A 78 0.82 -0.88 22.08
CA ASP A 78 1.34 0.42 21.66
C ASP A 78 1.46 0.46 20.13
N PHE A 79 1.93 1.57 19.56
CA PHE A 79 2.15 1.65 18.12
C PHE A 79 3.21 0.67 17.60
N THR A 80 4.18 0.31 18.44
CA THR A 80 5.27 -0.62 18.09
C THR A 80 4.84 -2.08 18.11
N SER A 81 3.66 -2.36 18.68
CA SER A 81 3.06 -3.70 18.74
C SER A 81 2.59 -4.18 17.37
N ALA A 82 2.42 -3.30 16.38
CA ALA A 82 2.03 -3.69 15.04
C ALA A 82 3.01 -4.72 14.43
N ASN A 83 2.47 -5.88 14.02
CA ASN A 83 3.23 -7.01 13.48
C ASN A 83 2.83 -7.39 12.04
N ARG A 84 1.82 -6.72 11.48
CA ARG A 84 1.43 -6.80 10.07
C ARG A 84 1.11 -5.40 9.55
N LEU A 85 1.41 -5.19 8.28
CA LEU A 85 1.13 -3.97 7.55
C LEU A 85 0.32 -4.31 6.29
N PHE A 86 -0.85 -3.70 6.17
CA PHE A 86 -1.55 -3.62 4.91
C PHE A 86 -1.07 -2.42 4.11
N ILE A 87 -0.82 -2.63 2.82
CA ILE A 87 -0.43 -1.58 1.88
C ILE A 87 -1.41 -1.61 0.72
N ARG A 88 -2.18 -0.53 0.55
CA ARG A 88 -3.03 -0.35 -0.63
C ARG A 88 -2.26 0.40 -1.70
N TYR A 89 -2.23 -0.15 -2.90
CA TYR A 89 -1.60 0.46 -4.07
C TYR A 89 -2.64 0.90 -5.08
N ARG A 90 -2.28 1.93 -5.84
CA ARG A 90 -2.93 2.31 -7.10
C ARG A 90 -1.88 2.43 -8.17
N PHE A 91 -1.96 1.55 -9.16
CA PHE A 91 -1.09 1.54 -10.33
C PHE A 91 -1.88 2.04 -11.53
N ARG A 92 -1.26 2.86 -12.35
CA ARG A 92 -1.81 3.40 -13.59
C ARG A 92 -0.74 3.33 -14.66
N ALA A 93 -1.03 2.72 -15.79
CA ALA A 93 -0.19 2.78 -16.97
C ALA A 93 -0.92 3.55 -18.06
N GLU A 94 -0.29 4.63 -18.52
CA GLU A 94 -0.78 5.45 -19.62
C GLU A 94 0.40 5.78 -20.52
N ARG A 95 0.22 5.67 -21.85
CA ARG A 95 1.26 5.99 -22.84
C ARG A 95 2.61 5.29 -22.58
N GLY A 96 2.58 4.06 -22.08
CA GLY A 96 3.77 3.27 -21.78
C GLY A 96 4.49 3.65 -20.48
N GLN A 97 3.98 4.62 -19.71
CA GLN A 97 4.53 4.99 -18.41
C GLN A 97 3.70 4.38 -17.28
N LEU A 98 4.34 3.61 -16.41
CA LEU A 98 3.71 3.04 -15.21
C LEU A 98 3.92 3.94 -13.99
N GLU A 99 2.85 4.58 -13.55
CA GLU A 99 2.74 5.25 -12.27
C GLU A 99 2.39 4.26 -11.16
N ARG A 100 3.12 4.33 -10.05
CA ARG A 100 2.94 3.45 -8.89
C ARG A 100 2.80 4.31 -7.65
N SER A 101 1.70 4.15 -6.92
CA SER A 101 1.43 4.91 -5.70
C SER A 101 0.99 4.01 -4.56
N ILE A 102 1.50 4.29 -3.37
CA ILE A 102 0.95 3.79 -2.10
C ILE A 102 -0.16 4.78 -1.71
N ARG A 103 -1.35 4.25 -1.48
CA ARG A 103 -2.57 4.98 -1.14
C ARG A 103 -2.78 5.02 0.35
N ASP A 104 -2.78 3.83 0.96
CA ASP A 104 -3.07 3.65 2.36
C ASP A 104 -2.03 2.72 2.99
N LEU A 105 -1.71 3.02 4.24
CA LEU A 105 -0.99 2.13 5.14
C LEU A 105 -1.90 1.83 6.32
N TYR A 106 -2.05 0.56 6.65
CA TYR A 106 -2.86 0.14 7.80
C TYR A 106 -2.10 -0.90 8.62
N PHE A 107 -1.73 -0.50 9.83
CA PHE A 107 -0.96 -1.28 10.77
C PHE A 107 -1.89 -1.99 11.73
N ILE A 108 -1.66 -3.29 11.91
CA ILE A 108 -2.43 -4.12 12.83
C ILE A 108 -1.51 -4.97 13.70
N TYR A 109 -2.08 -5.46 14.79
CA TYR A 109 -1.53 -6.57 15.56
C TYR A 109 -2.40 -7.81 15.32
N ARG A 110 -1.76 -8.91 14.91
CA ARG A 110 -2.36 -10.24 14.78
C ARG A 110 -1.72 -11.18 15.82
N PRO A 111 -2.46 -11.62 16.85
CA PRO A 111 -1.92 -12.55 17.85
C PRO A 111 -1.42 -13.87 17.24
N GLU A 112 -0.36 -14.44 17.80
CA GLU A 112 0.14 -15.76 17.38
C GLU A 112 -0.87 -16.86 17.72
N GLY A 113 -0.99 -17.86 16.83
CA GLY A 113 -1.89 -19.01 17.01
C GLY A 113 -3.38 -18.72 16.81
N ALA A 114 -3.78 -17.47 16.52
CA ALA A 114 -5.18 -17.09 16.53
C ALA A 114 -5.84 -17.11 15.14
N GLN A 115 -6.95 -17.85 15.06
CA GLN A 115 -8.17 -17.51 14.31
C GLN A 115 -8.86 -16.22 14.87
N GLY A 116 -8.08 -15.31 15.47
CA GLY A 116 -8.57 -14.13 16.19
C GLY A 116 -8.72 -12.91 15.28
N ASN A 117 -9.52 -11.96 15.74
CA ASN A 117 -9.72 -10.69 15.04
C ASN A 117 -8.44 -9.85 15.08
N ASP A 118 -8.07 -9.28 13.93
CA ASP A 118 -6.98 -8.32 13.82
C ASP A 118 -7.28 -7.09 14.69
N LEU A 119 -6.29 -6.65 15.47
CA LEU A 119 -6.41 -5.44 16.29
C LEU A 119 -5.81 -4.25 15.54
N SER A 120 -6.64 -3.23 15.28
CA SER A 120 -6.25 -1.99 14.61
C SER A 120 -5.29 -1.17 15.47
N ILE A 121 -4.15 -0.80 14.90
CA ILE A 121 -3.13 0.05 15.54
C ILE A 121 -3.19 1.47 14.99
N MET A 122 -3.00 1.62 13.68
CA MET A 122 -3.10 2.93 13.01
C MET A 122 -3.37 2.78 11.51
N GLN A 123 -4.14 3.71 10.96
CA GLN A 123 -4.38 3.86 9.54
C GLN A 123 -3.90 5.23 9.08
N ILE A 124 -3.23 5.27 7.93
CA ILE A 124 -2.81 6.49 7.28
C ILE A 124 -3.26 6.49 5.83
N ASP A 125 -4.03 7.52 5.48
CA ASP A 125 -4.32 7.91 4.10
C ASP A 125 -3.21 8.86 3.62
N MET A 126 -2.50 8.46 2.56
CA MET A 126 -1.37 9.22 2.02
C MET A 126 -1.79 10.51 1.31
N GLU A 127 -3.04 10.65 0.87
CA GLU A 127 -3.54 11.90 0.31
C GLU A 127 -3.86 12.92 1.41
N GLN A 128 -4.39 12.44 2.53
CA GLN A 128 -4.79 13.29 3.65
C GLN A 128 -3.63 13.64 4.59
N THR A 129 -2.49 12.94 4.48
CA THR A 129 -1.35 13.14 5.38
C THR A 129 -0.04 13.49 4.64
N PRO A 130 0.11 14.73 4.13
CA PRO A 130 1.27 15.12 3.30
C PRO A 130 2.63 14.96 3.99
N ALA A 131 2.70 15.12 5.31
CA ALA A 131 3.92 14.91 6.08
C ALA A 131 4.44 13.46 5.96
N LEU A 132 3.55 12.48 6.06
CA LEU A 132 3.90 11.05 5.94
C LEU A 132 4.08 10.62 4.48
N ALA A 133 3.35 11.23 3.54
CA ALA A 133 3.61 11.05 2.12
C ALA A 133 5.02 11.51 1.72
N ARG A 134 5.53 12.59 2.32
CA ARG A 134 6.93 13.04 2.14
C ARG A 134 7.92 12.09 2.79
N LEU A 135 7.62 11.56 3.98
CA LEU A 135 8.44 10.53 4.63
C LEU A 135 8.66 9.34 3.69
N LEU A 136 7.60 8.82 3.06
CA LEU A 136 7.74 7.70 2.11
C LEU A 136 8.68 8.00 0.94
N LYS A 137 8.64 9.24 0.43
CA LYS A 137 9.43 9.64 -0.75
C LYS A 137 10.88 9.96 -0.42
N ASN A 138 11.15 10.49 0.77
CA ASN A 138 12.43 11.14 1.10
C ASN A 138 13.20 10.42 2.21
N SER A 139 12.58 9.49 2.93
CA SER A 139 13.19 8.72 4.00
C SER A 139 13.14 7.23 3.66
N GLY A 140 14.03 6.45 4.25
CA GLY A 140 14.17 5.03 3.95
C GLY A 140 15.39 4.43 4.62
N MET A 141 15.66 3.16 4.34
CA MET A 141 16.83 2.45 4.88
C MET A 141 18.03 2.50 3.93
N GLN A 142 19.24 2.47 4.49
CA GLN A 142 20.46 2.17 3.74
C GLN A 142 20.51 0.70 3.36
N MET A 143 21.10 0.38 2.21
CA MET A 143 21.36 -1.02 1.86
C MET A 143 22.49 -1.61 2.70
N ARG A 144 22.26 -2.81 3.24
CA ARG A 144 23.30 -3.58 3.96
C ARG A 144 24.52 -3.89 3.09
N THR A 145 24.33 -4.06 1.78
CA THR A 145 25.40 -4.42 0.83
C THR A 145 26.19 -3.22 0.33
N ASN A 146 25.63 -2.02 0.41
CA ASN A 146 26.31 -0.79 0.02
C ASN A 146 25.70 0.39 0.79
N GLN A 147 26.34 0.78 1.90
CA GLN A 147 25.86 1.83 2.79
C GLN A 147 25.77 3.22 2.11
N ALA A 148 26.46 3.41 0.98
CA ALA A 148 26.35 4.62 0.17
C ALA A 148 25.05 4.68 -0.66
N ASN A 149 24.30 3.57 -0.77
CA ASN A 149 23.10 3.48 -1.60
C ASN A 149 21.84 3.52 -0.72
N PHE A 150 21.30 4.73 -0.56
CA PHE A 150 20.02 5.00 0.12
C PHE A 150 18.85 4.62 -0.79
N LYS A 151 17.83 3.95 -0.25
CA LYS A 151 16.56 3.74 -0.96
C LYS A 151 15.38 4.27 -0.16
N PRO A 152 14.50 5.09 -0.76
CA PRO A 152 13.28 5.55 -0.10
C PRO A 152 12.35 4.40 0.27
N PHE A 153 11.58 4.56 1.35
CA PHE A 153 10.54 3.61 1.77
C PHE A 153 9.54 3.34 0.65
N ARG A 154 9.18 4.36 -0.15
CA ARG A 154 8.33 4.19 -1.33
C ARG A 154 8.84 3.09 -2.24
N GLU A 155 10.14 2.98 -2.46
CA GLU A 155 10.73 1.97 -3.35
C GLU A 155 10.90 0.63 -2.66
N GLN A 156 11.30 0.64 -1.39
CA GLN A 156 11.52 -0.57 -0.59
C GLN A 156 10.21 -1.32 -0.32
N LEU A 157 9.10 -0.60 -0.21
CA LEU A 157 7.77 -1.14 0.02
C LEU A 157 6.97 -1.30 -1.27
N MET A 158 7.60 -1.34 -2.43
CA MET A 158 6.88 -1.70 -3.65
C MET A 158 6.47 -3.16 -3.62
N PHE A 159 5.27 -3.45 -4.11
CA PHE A 159 4.68 -4.79 -4.17
C PHE A 159 5.66 -5.91 -4.60
N HIS A 160 6.40 -5.69 -5.67
CA HIS A 160 7.37 -6.65 -6.23
C HIS A 160 8.66 -6.82 -5.39
N LYS A 161 8.85 -6.03 -4.33
CA LYS A 161 9.97 -6.09 -3.38
C LYS A 161 9.58 -6.72 -2.04
N LEU A 162 8.32 -7.15 -1.89
CA LEU A 162 7.78 -7.76 -0.67
C LEU A 162 7.50 -9.25 -0.92
N PRO A 163 8.51 -10.13 -0.83
CA PRO A 163 8.35 -11.56 -1.18
C PRO A 163 7.35 -12.28 -0.26
N GLU A 164 7.33 -11.92 1.03
CA GLU A 164 6.43 -12.52 2.04
C GLU A 164 5.05 -11.84 2.13
N SER A 165 4.71 -10.99 1.16
CA SER A 165 3.40 -10.33 1.15
C SER A 165 2.34 -11.21 0.48
N GLN A 166 1.14 -11.21 1.04
CA GLN A 166 -0.02 -11.88 0.46
C GLN A 166 -0.98 -10.84 -0.12
N LEU A 167 -1.49 -11.11 -1.33
CA LEU A 167 -2.55 -10.31 -1.92
C LEU A 167 -3.88 -10.58 -1.19
N VAL A 168 -4.55 -9.53 -0.71
CA VAL A 168 -5.79 -9.65 0.07
C VAL A 168 -6.98 -8.98 -0.60
N SER A 169 -6.74 -8.04 -1.52
CA SER A 169 -7.81 -7.44 -2.31
C SER A 169 -7.32 -7.02 -3.69
N LEU A 170 -8.20 -7.12 -4.68
CA LEU A 170 -7.98 -6.67 -6.05
C LEU A 170 -9.23 -5.97 -6.58
N GLY A 171 -9.09 -4.76 -7.09
CA GLY A 171 -10.21 -4.01 -7.68
C GLY A 171 -11.33 -3.64 -6.70
N GLY A 172 -11.07 -3.76 -5.38
CA GLY A 172 -12.09 -3.58 -4.33
C GLY A 172 -12.63 -4.91 -3.78
N ASP A 173 -12.44 -6.02 -4.49
CA ASP A 173 -12.90 -7.33 -4.04
C ASP A 173 -11.90 -7.96 -3.06
N VAL A 174 -12.40 -8.48 -1.95
CA VAL A 174 -11.57 -9.19 -0.96
C VAL A 174 -11.32 -10.62 -1.41
N ILE A 175 -10.05 -11.04 -1.41
CA ILE A 175 -9.63 -12.39 -1.80
C ILE A 175 -9.41 -13.21 -0.53
N ARG A 176 -10.32 -14.16 -0.26
CA ARG A 176 -10.28 -15.00 0.94
C ARG A 176 -9.52 -16.32 0.73
N ASN A 177 -9.47 -16.82 -0.49
CA ASN A 177 -8.81 -18.08 -0.84
C ASN A 177 -7.32 -17.85 -1.15
N ALA A 178 -6.44 -18.62 -0.49
CA ALA A 178 -4.99 -18.47 -0.60
C ALA A 178 -4.44 -18.80 -2.00
N GLU A 179 -4.94 -19.86 -2.65
CA GLU A 179 -4.53 -20.24 -4.00
C GLU A 179 -4.90 -19.16 -5.02
N LYS A 180 -6.13 -18.63 -4.92
CA LYS A 180 -6.59 -17.51 -5.75
C LYS A 180 -5.73 -16.27 -5.49
N ALA A 181 -5.43 -15.96 -4.24
CA ALA A 181 -4.58 -14.82 -3.88
C ALA A 181 -3.18 -14.93 -4.51
N GLU A 182 -2.57 -16.12 -4.49
CA GLU A 182 -1.26 -16.34 -5.08
C GLU A 182 -1.30 -16.30 -6.62
N ALA A 183 -2.30 -16.93 -7.25
CA ALA A 183 -2.47 -16.86 -8.70
C ALA A 183 -2.64 -15.40 -9.19
N GLU A 184 -3.43 -14.61 -8.47
CA GLU A 184 -3.64 -13.19 -8.76
C GLU A 184 -2.38 -12.36 -8.49
N ARG A 185 -1.64 -12.65 -7.42
CA ARG A 185 -0.33 -12.05 -7.15
C ARG A 185 0.63 -12.27 -8.32
N GLN A 186 0.74 -13.50 -8.81
CA GLN A 186 1.61 -13.83 -9.95
C GLN A 186 1.16 -13.16 -11.25
N ARG A 187 -0.16 -13.05 -11.48
CA ARG A 187 -0.71 -12.29 -12.61
C ARG A 187 -0.33 -10.81 -12.54
N LEU A 188 -0.49 -10.18 -11.37
CA LEU A 188 -0.10 -8.79 -11.15
C LEU A 188 1.39 -8.56 -11.32
N LEU A 189 2.23 -9.46 -10.78
CA LEU A 189 3.68 -9.36 -10.93
C LEU A 189 4.09 -9.37 -12.40
N ARG A 190 3.53 -10.29 -13.20
CA ARG A 190 3.78 -10.35 -14.65
C ARG A 190 3.31 -9.09 -15.36
N ALA A 191 2.12 -8.57 -15.03
CA ALA A 191 1.63 -7.32 -15.61
C ALA A 191 2.54 -6.13 -15.27
N VAL A 192 3.01 -6.04 -14.03
CA VAL A 192 3.94 -4.98 -13.60
C VAL A 192 5.29 -5.12 -14.28
N GLN A 193 5.82 -6.34 -14.42
CA GLN A 193 7.08 -6.60 -15.11
C GLN A 193 7.05 -6.16 -16.57
N HIS A 194 5.92 -6.36 -17.26
CA HIS A 194 5.74 -5.92 -18.66
C HIS A 194 5.91 -4.40 -18.86
N PHE A 195 5.71 -3.60 -17.81
CA PHE A 195 5.92 -2.15 -17.88
C PHE A 195 7.29 -1.71 -17.35
N LEU A 196 8.05 -2.61 -16.72
CA LEU A 196 9.37 -2.31 -16.16
C LEU A 196 10.53 -2.73 -17.09
N TYR A 197 10.26 -3.65 -18.02
CA TYR A 197 11.20 -4.22 -18.99
C TYR A 197 10.62 -4.11 -20.40
#